data_AF-A0A7C7BZI2-F1
#
_entry.id   AF-A0A7C7BZI2-F1
#
_cell.length_a   1.000
_cell.length_b   1.000
_cell.length_c   1.000
_cell.angle_alpha   90.00
_cell.angle_beta   90.00
_cell.angle_gamma   90.00
#
_symmetry.space_group_name_H-M   'P 1'
#
loop_
_entity.id
_entity.type
_entity.pdbx_description
1 polymer ?
#
loop_
_entity_poly.entity_id
_entity_poly.type
_entity_poly.pdbx_seq_one_letter_code
_entity_poly.pdbx_strand_id
1 'polypeptide(L)'
;LAIVPLVLEARGLDTTPGAINKLSATGDTKAARILKIIGEEEISHVATGVRWFHHICKSRELEPASTFQLLVKSQFNGFLKPPFATYARTLAGFPRFYYEPLSKLR
;
A
#
# COMPACT_ATOMS: atom_id res chain seq x y z
N LEU A 1 -8.25 9.22 -3.01
CA LEU A 1 -7.20 8.96 -1.99
C LEU A 1 -7.16 7.50 -1.53
N ALA A 2 -8.28 6.87 -1.15
CA ALA A 2 -8.24 5.48 -0.67
C ALA A 2 -7.63 4.46 -1.67
N ILE A 3 -8.04 4.49 -2.95
CA ILE A 3 -7.63 3.46 -3.90
C ILE A 3 -6.18 3.63 -4.37
N VAL A 4 -5.85 4.73 -5.04
CA VAL A 4 -4.50 4.89 -5.60
C VAL A 4 -3.43 4.93 -4.48
N PRO A 5 -3.37 5.93 -3.58
CA PRO A 5 -2.36 5.96 -2.53
C PRO A 5 -2.37 4.82 -1.51
N LEU A 6 -3.54 4.37 -1.02
CA LEU A 6 -3.58 3.38 0.08
C LEU A 6 -3.81 1.94 -0.37
N VAL A 7 -4.19 1.68 -1.63
CA VAL A 7 -4.27 0.33 -2.19
C VAL A 7 -3.16 0.08 -3.21
N LEU A 8 -3.01 0.93 -4.24
CA LEU A 8 -2.07 0.68 -5.34
C LEU A 8 -0.62 0.96 -4.97
N GLU A 9 -0.30 2.12 -4.38
CA GLU A 9 1.07 2.41 -3.91
C GLU A 9 1.47 1.44 -2.76
N ALA A 10 0.53 1.19 -1.83
CA ALA A 10 0.76 0.22 -0.75
C ALA A 10 1.00 -1.21 -1.28
N ARG A 11 0.50 -1.54 -2.47
CA ARG A 11 0.80 -2.81 -3.13
C ARG A 11 2.25 -2.86 -3.62
N GLY A 12 2.81 -1.74 -4.07
CA GLY A 12 4.22 -1.60 -4.41
C GLY A 12 5.13 -2.06 -3.28
N LEU A 13 4.83 -1.64 -2.03
CA LEU A 13 5.56 -2.08 -0.83
C LEU A 13 5.61 -3.61 -0.67
N ASP A 14 4.53 -4.30 -1.05
CA ASP A 14 4.45 -5.76 -0.90
C ASP A 14 5.18 -6.50 -2.03
N THR A 15 5.12 -5.97 -3.26
CA THR A 15 5.56 -6.71 -4.46
C THR A 15 6.96 -6.38 -4.93
N THR A 16 7.42 -5.16 -4.69
CA THR A 16 8.70 -4.66 -5.20
C THR A 16 9.90 -5.50 -4.72
N PRO A 17 10.00 -5.90 -3.44
CA PRO A 17 11.11 -6.76 -3.00
C PRO A 17 11.18 -8.09 -3.78
N GLY A 18 10.02 -8.73 -4.02
CA GLY A 18 9.94 -9.98 -4.78
C GLY A 18 10.30 -9.79 -6.25
N ALA A 19 9.91 -8.67 -6.86
CA ALA A 19 10.27 -8.34 -8.24
C ALA A 19 11.78 -8.07 -8.39
N ILE A 20 12.39 -7.32 -7.47
CA ILE A 20 13.84 -7.06 -7.44
C ILE A 20 14.64 -8.37 -7.35
N ASN A 21 14.20 -9.29 -6.48
CA ASN A 21 14.85 -10.58 -6.31
C ASN A 21 14.80 -11.41 -7.60
N LYS A 22 13.65 -11.43 -8.29
CA LYS A 22 13.49 -12.16 -9.56
C LYS A 22 14.35 -11.56 -10.69
N LEU A 23 14.39 -10.24 -10.81
CA LEU A 23 15.23 -9.56 -11.81
C LEU A 23 16.71 -9.83 -11.55
N SER A 24 17.15 -9.72 -10.30
CA SER A 24 18.54 -10.05 -9.91
C SER A 24 18.89 -11.51 -10.21
N ALA A 25 18.00 -12.45 -9.89
CA ALA A 25 18.21 -13.88 -10.12
C ALA A 25 18.28 -14.28 -11.60
N THR A 26 17.68 -13.48 -12.49
CA THR A 26 17.72 -13.69 -13.95
C THR A 26 18.87 -12.93 -14.62
N GLY A 27 19.71 -12.23 -13.85
CA GLY A 27 20.86 -11.48 -14.35
C GLY A 27 20.55 -10.04 -14.77
N ASP A 28 19.28 -9.60 -14.76
CA ASP A 28 18.90 -8.22 -15.08
C ASP A 28 19.09 -7.29 -13.87
N THR A 29 20.35 -7.09 -13.51
CA THR A 29 20.76 -6.24 -12.40
C THR A 29 20.47 -4.76 -12.65
N LYS A 30 20.39 -4.32 -13.92
CA LYS A 30 20.06 -2.94 -14.27
C LYS A 30 18.61 -2.63 -13.95
N ALA A 31 17.67 -3.47 -14.37
CA ALA A 31 16.26 -3.31 -14.03
C ALA A 31 16.03 -3.44 -12.52
N ALA A 32 16.69 -4.41 -11.87
CA ALA A 32 16.60 -4.59 -10.42
C ALA A 32 17.00 -3.32 -9.65
N ARG A 33 18.08 -2.64 -10.08
CA ARG A 33 18.54 -1.39 -9.47
C ARG A 33 17.57 -0.23 -9.67
N ILE A 34 17.01 -0.08 -10.88
CA ILE A 34 16.00 0.96 -11.15
C ILE A 34 14.77 0.73 -10.28
N LEU A 35 14.28 -0.51 -10.22
CA LEU A 35 13.10 -0.85 -9.44
C LEU A 35 13.32 -0.69 -7.93
N LYS A 36 14.56 -0.87 -7.46
CA LYS A 36 14.92 -0.58 -6.06
C LYS A 36 14.76 0.90 -5.72
N ILE A 37 15.22 1.81 -6.58
CA ILE A 37 15.06 3.26 -6.38
C ILE A 37 13.56 3.61 -6.31
N ILE A 38 12.77 3.12 -7.27
CA ILE A 38 11.32 3.33 -7.28
C ILE A 38 10.68 2.79 -5.99
N GLY A 39 11.04 1.57 -5.58
CA GLY A 39 10.50 0.93 -4.39
C GLY A 39 10.81 1.65 -3.07
N GLU A 40 11.92 2.38 -2.99
CA GLU A 40 12.30 3.17 -1.82
C GLU A 40 11.39 4.41 -1.65
N GLU A 41 10.84 4.95 -2.75
CA GLU A 41 9.95 6.12 -2.73
C GLU A 41 8.52 5.78 -2.30
N GLU A 42 8.08 4.54 -2.49
CA GLU A 42 6.71 4.07 -2.22
C GLU A 42 6.26 4.30 -0.77
N ILE A 43 7.15 4.21 0.23
CA ILE A 43 6.79 4.47 1.64
C ILE A 43 6.33 5.91 1.79
N SER A 44 7.02 6.86 1.14
CA SER A 44 6.70 8.28 1.20
C SER A 44 5.39 8.60 0.47
N HIS A 45 5.10 7.89 -0.62
CA HIS A 45 3.84 8.01 -1.36
C HIS A 45 2.66 7.55 -0.51
N VAL A 46 2.75 6.36 0.09
CA VAL A 46 1.73 5.83 0.99
C VAL A 46 1.55 6.76 2.18
N ALA A 47 2.65 7.23 2.80
CA ALA A 47 2.58 8.13 3.95
C ALA A 47 1.86 9.45 3.60
N THR A 48 2.14 9.99 2.42
CA THR A 48 1.47 11.20 1.91
C THR A 48 -0.02 10.93 1.67
N GLY A 49 -0.35 9.77 1.11
CA GLY A 49 -1.72 9.29 0.96
C GLY A 49 -2.47 9.22 2.28
N VAL A 50 -1.87 8.61 3.31
CA VAL A 50 -2.43 8.50 4.66
C VAL A 50 -2.68 9.88 5.26
N ARG A 51 -1.69 10.79 5.22
CA ARG A 51 -1.82 12.14 5.79
C ARG A 51 -2.99 12.90 5.18
N TRP A 52 -3.10 12.91 3.84
CA TRP A 52 -4.21 13.59 3.16
C TRP A 52 -5.55 12.90 3.39
N PHE A 53 -5.56 11.57 3.43
CA PHE A 53 -6.77 10.81 3.71
C PHE A 53 -7.31 11.11 5.12
N HIS A 54 -6.44 11.16 6.13
CA HIS A 54 -6.79 11.57 7.49
C HIS A 54 -7.28 13.00 7.56
N HIS A 55 -6.60 13.93 6.86
CA HIS A 55 -7.02 15.32 6.80
C HIS A 55 -8.46 15.47 6.26
N ILE A 56 -8.79 14.79 5.16
CA ILE A 56 -10.14 14.83 4.56
C ILE A 56 -11.17 14.12 5.44
N CYS A 57 -10.82 12.99 6.07
CA CYS A 57 -11.73 12.32 6.99
C CYS A 57 -12.05 13.24 8.18
N LYS A 58 -11.03 13.89 8.75
CA LYS A 58 -11.20 14.87 9.84
C LYS A 58 -12.08 16.05 9.43
N SER A 59 -11.87 16.63 8.24
CA SER A 59 -12.68 17.76 7.76
C SER A 59 -14.14 17.39 7.46
N ARG A 60 -14.45 16.09 7.38
CA ARG A 60 -15.79 15.56 7.10
C ARG A 60 -16.38 14.78 8.28
N GLU A 61 -15.72 14.82 9.45
CA GLU A 61 -16.13 14.08 10.65
C GLU A 61 -16.31 12.56 10.42
N LEU A 62 -15.45 11.99 9.58
CA LEU A 62 -15.44 10.56 9.24
C LEU A 62 -14.36 9.82 10.03
N GLU A 63 -14.67 8.61 10.48
CA GLU A 63 -13.65 7.71 11.04
C GLU A 63 -12.81 7.11 9.89
N PRO A 64 -11.48 7.31 9.87
CA PRO A 64 -10.66 6.94 8.72
C PRO A 64 -10.65 5.45 8.33
N ALA A 65 -10.53 4.53 9.28
CA ALA A 65 -10.34 3.12 8.96
C ALA A 65 -11.58 2.49 8.32
N SER A 66 -12.74 2.71 8.93
CA SER A 66 -14.06 2.29 8.41
C SER A 66 -14.37 2.96 7.08
N THR A 67 -14.04 4.25 6.92
CA THR A 67 -14.20 4.97 5.65
C THR A 67 -13.31 4.37 4.56
N PHE A 68 -12.06 4.07 4.87
CA PHE A 68 -11.14 3.39 3.94
C PHE A 68 -11.72 2.04 3.52
N GLN A 69 -12.15 1.21 4.48
CA GLN A 69 -12.72 -0.11 4.22
C GLN A 69 -13.98 -0.03 3.35
N LEU A 70 -14.87 0.93 3.59
CA LEU A 70 -16.07 1.16 2.79
C LEU A 70 -15.70 1.58 1.35
N LEU A 71 -14.75 2.50 1.20
CA LEU A 71 -14.29 2.97 -0.10
C LEU A 71 -13.64 1.86 -0.91
N VAL A 72 -12.81 1.01 -0.28
CA VAL A 72 -12.21 -0.15 -0.96
C VAL A 72 -13.30 -1.13 -1.38
N LYS A 73 -14.24 -1.48 -0.50
CA LYS A 73 -15.34 -2.39 -0.85
C LYS A 73 -16.22 -1.90 -2.00
N SER A 74 -16.41 -0.59 -2.12
CA SER A 74 -17.29 0.01 -3.13
C SER A 74 -16.59 0.39 -4.44
N GLN A 75 -15.28 0.67 -4.41
CA GLN A 75 -14.54 1.24 -5.55
C GLN A 75 -13.39 0.36 -6.04
N PHE A 76 -13.05 -0.73 -5.35
CA PHE A 76 -11.98 -1.64 -5.75
C PHE A 76 -12.53 -3.03 -6.08
N ASN A 77 -12.31 -3.48 -7.30
CA ASN A 77 -12.71 -4.80 -7.75
C ASN A 77 -11.68 -5.85 -7.29
N GLY A 78 -11.93 -6.47 -6.14
CA GLY A 78 -11.15 -7.59 -5.63
C GLY A 78 -10.86 -7.53 -4.14
N PHE A 79 -9.82 -8.24 -3.72
CA PHE A 79 -9.37 -8.33 -2.32
C PHE A 79 -7.93 -7.88 -2.21
N LEU A 80 -7.56 -7.35 -1.04
CA LEU A 80 -6.16 -7.02 -0.76
C LEU A 80 -5.38 -8.30 -0.54
N LYS A 81 -4.29 -8.50 -1.30
CA LYS A 81 -3.57 -9.78 -1.34
C LYS A 81 -2.37 -9.77 -0.39
N PRO A 82 -2.32 -10.64 0.63
CA PRO A 82 -1.11 -10.86 1.41
C PRO A 82 -0.04 -11.60 0.58
N PRO A 83 1.23 -11.67 1.07
CA PRO A 83 1.74 -11.07 2.30
C PRO A 83 1.81 -9.54 2.23
N PHE A 84 1.50 -8.87 3.34
CA PHE A 84 1.61 -7.42 3.45
C PHE A 84 2.98 -7.04 4.03
N ALA A 85 3.61 -6.02 3.46
CA ALA A 85 4.83 -5.40 3.98
C ALA A 85 4.52 -4.58 5.23
N THR A 86 4.10 -5.26 6.30
CA THR A 86 3.51 -4.64 7.49
C THR A 86 4.43 -3.63 8.15
N TYR A 87 5.74 -3.89 8.18
CA TYR A 87 6.72 -2.93 8.70
C TYR A 87 6.74 -1.64 7.87
N ALA A 88 6.87 -1.74 6.55
CA ALA A 88 6.88 -0.57 5.65
C ALA A 88 5.55 0.20 5.67
N ARG A 89 4.41 -0.51 5.68
CA ARG A 89 3.08 0.10 5.80
C ARG A 89 2.91 0.82 7.13
N THR A 90 3.41 0.24 8.23
CA THR A 90 3.40 0.90 9.56
C THR A 90 4.25 2.16 9.57
N LEU A 91 5.45 2.15 8.97
CA LEU A 91 6.27 3.36 8.81
C LEU A 91 5.55 4.46 8.02
N ALA A 92 4.71 4.07 7.05
CA ALA A 92 3.86 5.00 6.31
C ALA A 92 2.63 5.49 7.08
N GLY A 93 2.45 5.12 8.36
CA GLY A 93 1.26 5.45 9.13
C GLY A 93 0.01 4.66 8.71
N PHE A 94 0.18 3.54 8.01
CA PHE A 94 -0.88 2.68 7.52
C PHE A 94 -0.88 1.33 8.26
N PRO A 95 -1.48 1.26 9.46
CA PRO A 95 -1.46 0.06 10.29
C PRO A 95 -2.44 -1.02 9.81
N ARG A 96 -2.19 -2.25 10.27
CA ARG A 96 -2.91 -3.49 9.90
C ARG A 96 -4.43 -3.39 9.87
N PHE A 97 -5.03 -2.74 10.87
CA PHE A 97 -6.49 -2.68 11.02
C PHE A 97 -7.21 -1.97 9.85
N TYR A 98 -6.50 -1.22 9.01
CA TYR A 98 -7.09 -0.68 7.78
C TYR A 98 -7.33 -1.75 6.73
N TYR A 99 -6.34 -2.60 6.47
CA TYR A 99 -6.27 -3.41 5.25
C TYR A 99 -6.41 -4.92 5.49
N GLU A 100 -6.06 -5.43 6.67
CA GLU A 100 -6.22 -6.86 6.97
C GLU A 100 -7.68 -7.34 6.88
N PRO A 101 -8.69 -6.58 7.36
CA PRO A 101 -10.10 -6.98 7.21
C PRO A 101 -10.59 -7.05 5.75
N LEU A 102 -9.82 -6.51 4.81
CA LEU A 102 -10.12 -6.50 3.37
C LEU A 102 -9.36 -7.58 2.61
N SER A 103 -8.52 -8.36 3.30
CA SER A 103 -7.96 -9.60 2.78
C SER A 103 -9.02 -10.68 2.77
N LYS A 104 -9.00 -11.56 1.78
CA LYS A 104 -9.68 -12.86 1.93
C LYS A 104 -9.01 -13.59 3.09
N LEU A 105 -9.78 -13.90 4.14
CA LEU A 105 -9.42 -14.94 5.10
C LEU A 105 -9.10 -16.20 4.28
N ARG A 106 -7.91 -16.74 4.47
CA ARG A 106 -7.57 -18.11 4.07
C ARG A 106 -7.66 -18.97 5.30
#